data_AF-A0AAU5ML47-F1
#
_entry.id   AF-A0AAU5ML47-F1
#
_cell.length_a   1.000
_cell.length_b   1.000
_cell.length_c   1.000
_cell.angle_alpha   90.00
_cell.angle_beta   90.00
_cell.angle_gamma   90.00
#
_symmetry.space_group_name_H-M   'P 1'
#
loop_
_entity.id
_entity.type
_entity.pdbx_description
1 polymer ?
#
loop_
_entity_poly.entity_id
_entity_poly.type
_entity_poly.pdbx_seq_one_letter_code
_entity_poly.pdbx_strand_id
1 'polypeptide(L)'
;MKRSRTLGVAVVVTGLLLGVTACGSEDGTSAGAAETPAAKHSALSGPAQKSKSSLAGLVALPRGYVADPRNDTGPFTATAFLNTWSADPALDRALLLNASFAEGYRASRVSPDRKKRYTLQLFKTGSAGKAAVLQKGLWNQDTHEHPFNLAGALSDARVEYDGGTDQSAAVAEVSLAVGPMVVEISVREVGALGSNLTPDTALVTALAKEQRARLTATSS
;
A
#
# COMPACT_ATOMS: atom_id res chain seq x y z
N MET A 1 52.58 -19.46 -31.29
CA MET A 1 52.43 -18.33 -32.23
C MET A 1 51.93 -17.11 -31.48
N LYS A 2 52.60 -15.98 -31.72
CA LYS A 2 52.23 -14.55 -31.52
C LYS A 2 51.80 -13.98 -30.13
N ARG A 3 52.63 -13.00 -29.73
CA ARG A 3 52.52 -11.92 -28.72
C ARG A 3 51.22 -11.07 -28.92
N SER A 4 50.72 -10.33 -27.92
CA SER A 4 51.25 -9.02 -27.49
C SER A 4 50.65 -8.45 -26.19
N ARG A 5 51.47 -7.60 -25.53
CA ARG A 5 51.30 -6.85 -24.27
C ARG A 5 50.56 -5.50 -24.45
N THR A 6 49.97 -5.00 -23.35
CA THR A 6 49.97 -3.61 -22.81
C THR A 6 49.21 -3.65 -21.46
N LEU A 7 49.73 -3.36 -20.24
CA LEU A 7 50.37 -2.18 -19.59
C LEU A 7 49.50 -0.91 -19.49
N GLY A 8 49.26 -0.46 -18.24
CA GLY A 8 48.62 0.81 -17.86
C GLY A 8 48.20 0.83 -16.38
N VAL A 9 49.15 0.79 -15.43
CA VAL A 9 49.58 1.88 -14.52
C VAL A 9 48.56 2.26 -13.43
N ALA A 10 48.97 2.04 -12.18
CA ALA A 10 48.34 2.46 -10.94
C ALA A 10 48.69 3.91 -10.58
N VAL A 11 47.79 4.60 -9.86
CA VAL A 11 48.16 5.73 -9.00
C VAL A 11 47.44 5.57 -7.66
N VAL A 12 48.24 5.18 -6.66
CA VAL A 12 47.96 5.36 -5.23
C VAL A 12 48.48 6.74 -4.86
N VAL A 13 47.67 7.58 -4.23
CA VAL A 13 48.16 8.71 -3.44
C VAL A 13 47.48 8.71 -2.08
N THR A 14 48.31 8.40 -1.09
CA THR A 14 48.10 8.50 0.35
C THR A 14 48.22 9.96 0.78
N GLY A 15 47.43 10.39 1.78
CA GLY A 15 47.54 11.71 2.40
C GLY A 15 46.92 11.78 3.80
N LEU A 16 47.64 11.22 4.78
CA LEU A 16 47.69 11.64 6.20
C LEU A 16 48.13 13.14 6.25
N LEU A 17 47.84 14.04 7.20
CA LEU A 17 47.75 13.97 8.67
C LEU A 17 47.55 15.42 9.24
N LEU A 18 47.15 15.52 10.52
CA LEU A 18 47.32 16.65 11.49
C LEU A 18 46.37 17.86 11.35
N GLY A 19 45.72 18.42 12.38
CA GLY A 19 45.89 18.33 13.83
C GLY A 19 46.13 19.74 14.40
N VAL A 20 45.14 20.34 15.08
CA VAL A 20 45.39 21.43 16.05
C VAL A 20 44.31 21.45 17.14
N THR A 21 44.80 21.41 18.37
CA THR A 21 44.11 21.70 19.63
C THR A 21 44.01 23.22 19.83
N ALA A 22 42.89 23.72 20.33
CA ALA A 22 42.86 24.94 21.13
C ALA A 22 41.68 24.91 22.13
N CYS A 23 42.04 24.98 23.41
CA CYS A 23 41.19 25.32 24.55
C CYS A 23 41.36 26.83 24.79
N GLY A 24 40.29 27.58 25.07
CA GLY A 24 40.39 28.99 25.44
C GLY A 24 39.04 29.70 25.47
N SER A 25 38.77 30.34 26.61
CA SER A 25 37.48 30.76 27.15
C SER A 25 36.83 32.01 26.55
N GLU A 26 35.51 32.10 26.79
CA GLU A 26 34.67 33.29 27.07
C GLU A 26 34.82 34.55 26.20
N ASP A 27 33.84 34.78 25.32
CA ASP A 27 33.17 36.09 25.22
C ASP A 27 31.77 35.92 24.61
N GLY A 28 30.82 36.62 25.22
CA GLY A 28 29.39 36.36 25.12
C GLY A 28 28.74 36.64 23.77
N THR A 29 27.72 35.85 23.46
CA THR A 29 26.40 36.33 23.03
C THR A 29 25.46 35.14 23.17
N SER A 30 24.51 35.22 24.09
CA SER A 30 23.37 34.32 24.16
C SER A 30 22.53 34.50 22.90
N ALA A 31 22.91 33.82 21.82
CA ALA A 31 22.02 33.59 20.69
C ALA A 31 20.93 32.64 21.21
N GLY A 32 19.76 33.23 21.50
CA GLY A 32 18.58 32.49 21.93
C GLY A 32 18.36 31.30 21.02
N ALA A 33 18.16 30.13 21.62
CA ALA A 33 17.73 28.95 20.92
C ALA A 33 16.54 29.34 20.04
N ALA A 34 16.72 29.29 18.73
CA ALA A 34 15.63 29.47 17.79
C ALA A 34 14.57 28.42 18.15
N GLU A 35 13.41 28.88 18.61
CA GLU A 35 12.24 28.04 18.80
C GLU A 35 11.99 27.31 17.47
N THR A 36 12.29 26.02 17.49
CA THR A 36 11.89 25.13 16.41
C THR A 36 10.36 25.18 16.37
N PRO A 37 9.72 25.57 15.25
CA PRO A 37 8.27 25.60 15.19
C PRO A 37 7.77 24.21 15.56
N ALA A 38 7.01 24.12 16.65
CA ALA A 38 6.39 22.88 17.09
C ALA A 38 5.66 22.26 15.89
N ALA A 39 6.11 21.07 15.48
CA ALA A 39 5.45 20.30 14.44
C ALA A 39 3.98 20.18 14.85
N LYS A 40 3.09 20.80 14.07
CA LYS A 40 1.65 20.63 14.24
C LYS A 40 1.38 19.13 14.33
N HIS A 41 0.72 18.72 15.42
CA HIS A 41 0.33 17.34 15.65
C HIS A 41 -0.20 16.73 14.35
N SER A 42 0.39 15.60 13.95
CA SER A 42 0.07 14.90 12.72
C SER A 42 -1.44 14.71 12.62
N ALA A 43 -2.07 15.25 11.57
CA ALA A 43 -3.52 15.17 11.34
C ALA A 43 -4.04 13.73 11.12
N LEU A 44 -3.17 12.73 11.28
CA LEU A 44 -3.43 11.32 11.06
C LEU A 44 -3.63 10.53 12.36
N SER A 45 -3.40 11.15 13.52
CA SER A 45 -3.55 10.53 14.84
C SER A 45 -4.88 10.91 15.48
N GLY A 46 -5.94 10.16 15.13
CA GLY A 46 -7.20 10.13 15.88
C GLY A 46 -7.35 8.80 16.63
N PRO A 47 -8.02 8.76 17.79
CA PRO A 47 -8.27 7.52 18.52
C PRO A 47 -9.04 6.54 17.62
N ALA A 48 -8.78 5.23 17.79
CA ALA A 48 -9.50 4.17 17.11
C ALA A 48 -10.96 4.12 17.59
N GLN A 49 -11.79 5.01 17.05
CA GLN A 49 -13.20 5.02 17.35
C GLN A 49 -13.81 3.81 16.64
N LYS A 50 -14.40 2.88 17.41
CA LYS A 50 -15.36 1.89 16.89
C LYS A 50 -16.60 2.65 16.38
N SER A 51 -16.45 3.42 15.31
CA SER A 51 -17.55 4.09 14.64
C SER A 51 -18.32 3.04 13.84
N LYS A 52 -19.65 3.15 13.83
CA LYS A 52 -20.44 2.53 12.76
C LYS A 52 -20.02 3.24 11.48
N SER A 53 -19.04 2.71 10.75
CA SER A 53 -18.57 3.34 9.53
C SER A 53 -19.66 3.31 8.47
N SER A 54 -19.85 4.47 7.82
CA SER A 54 -20.78 4.63 6.71
C SER A 54 -20.42 3.72 5.52
N LEU A 55 -19.18 3.22 5.48
CA LEU A 55 -18.65 2.42 4.39
C LEU A 55 -19.02 0.94 4.45
N ALA A 56 -19.42 0.42 5.63
CA ALA A 56 -19.67 -1.01 5.80
C ALA A 56 -20.76 -1.55 4.85
N GLY A 57 -21.81 -0.76 4.63
CA GLY A 57 -22.92 -1.09 3.72
C GLY A 57 -22.58 -0.97 2.23
N LEU A 58 -21.42 -0.41 1.89
CA LEU A 58 -20.99 -0.16 0.51
C LEU A 58 -20.12 -1.28 -0.05
N VAL A 59 -19.68 -2.22 0.78
CA VAL A 59 -18.79 -3.30 0.40
C VAL A 59 -19.54 -4.41 -0.33
N ALA A 60 -19.14 -4.71 -1.57
CA ALA A 60 -19.50 -5.92 -2.28
C ALA A 60 -18.71 -7.10 -1.69
N LEU A 61 -19.41 -8.17 -1.34
CA LEU A 61 -18.82 -9.38 -0.78
C LEU A 61 -19.15 -10.59 -1.68
N PRO A 62 -18.17 -11.48 -1.93
CA PRO A 62 -18.43 -12.69 -2.68
C PRO A 62 -19.42 -13.60 -1.95
N ARG A 63 -20.38 -14.15 -2.71
CA ARG A 63 -21.40 -15.07 -2.18
C ARG A 63 -20.75 -16.35 -1.67
N GLY A 64 -21.24 -16.86 -0.53
CA GLY A 64 -20.76 -18.10 0.08
C GLY A 64 -19.43 -17.97 0.83
N TYR A 65 -18.69 -16.87 0.67
CA TYR A 65 -17.50 -16.62 1.47
C TYR A 65 -17.89 -16.16 2.88
N VAL A 66 -17.12 -16.58 3.87
CA VAL A 66 -17.36 -16.25 5.29
C VAL A 66 -16.32 -15.27 5.82
N ALA A 67 -16.59 -14.60 6.94
CA ALA A 67 -15.62 -13.76 7.61
C ALA A 67 -14.35 -14.56 7.91
N ASP A 68 -13.19 -14.00 7.58
CA ASP A 68 -11.91 -14.61 7.93
C ASP A 68 -11.52 -14.19 9.36
N PRO A 69 -11.56 -15.08 10.36
CA PRO A 69 -11.26 -14.71 11.74
C PRO A 69 -9.78 -14.37 11.96
N ARG A 70 -8.89 -14.67 11.00
CA ARG A 70 -7.46 -14.38 11.09
C ARG A 70 -7.11 -12.99 10.59
N ASN A 71 -8.06 -12.28 9.98
CA ASN A 71 -7.84 -10.99 9.35
C ASN A 71 -8.93 -10.02 9.78
N ASP A 72 -8.52 -8.82 10.20
CA ASP A 72 -9.47 -7.81 10.66
C ASP A 72 -10.46 -7.43 9.55
N THR A 73 -11.71 -7.22 9.98
CA THR A 73 -12.80 -6.65 9.20
C THR A 73 -13.40 -5.51 10.00
N GLY A 74 -13.53 -4.34 9.40
CA GLY A 74 -14.09 -3.18 10.07
C GLY A 74 -13.55 -1.86 9.55
N PRO A 75 -13.99 -0.75 10.17
CA PRO A 75 -13.44 0.56 9.89
C PRO A 75 -11.97 0.67 10.28
N PHE A 76 -11.23 1.53 9.58
CA PHE A 76 -9.85 1.85 9.92
C PHE A 76 -9.56 3.35 9.78
N THR A 77 -8.62 3.81 10.58
CA THR A 77 -7.97 5.13 10.45
C THR A 77 -6.71 5.02 9.61
N ALA A 78 -6.14 6.14 9.18
CA ALA A 78 -4.86 6.14 8.47
C ALA A 78 -3.77 5.44 9.30
N THR A 79 -3.67 5.76 10.59
CA THR A 79 -2.71 5.11 11.50
C THR A 79 -2.90 3.59 11.58
N ALA A 80 -4.15 3.10 11.67
CA ALA A 80 -4.41 1.66 11.69
C ALA A 80 -3.99 1.00 10.36
N PHE A 81 -4.31 1.62 9.23
CA PHE A 81 -3.86 1.12 7.92
C PHE A 81 -2.34 1.05 7.80
N LEU A 82 -1.66 2.15 8.14
CA LEU A 82 -0.21 2.27 8.05
C LEU A 82 0.54 1.27 8.95
N ASN A 83 -0.02 0.97 10.12
CA ASN A 83 0.63 0.07 11.07
C ASN A 83 0.35 -1.41 10.81
N THR A 84 -0.69 -1.74 10.02
CA THR A 84 -1.19 -3.13 9.92
C THR A 84 -1.15 -3.69 8.51
N TRP A 85 -1.37 -2.89 7.47
CA TRP A 85 -1.51 -3.40 6.09
C TRP A 85 -0.63 -2.69 5.06
N SER A 86 -0.09 -1.52 5.38
CA SER A 86 0.81 -0.79 4.48
C SER A 86 2.14 -1.53 4.31
N ALA A 87 2.57 -1.70 3.05
CA ALA A 87 3.88 -2.23 2.71
C ALA A 87 4.97 -1.16 2.85
N ASP A 88 4.66 0.09 2.50
CA ASP A 88 5.52 1.27 2.70
C ASP A 88 4.77 2.37 3.50
N PRO A 89 4.86 2.35 4.84
CA PRO A 89 4.14 3.29 5.69
C PRO A 89 4.53 4.75 5.49
N ALA A 90 5.74 5.04 4.98
CA ALA A 90 6.18 6.42 4.76
C ALA A 90 5.54 6.98 3.50
N LEU A 91 5.56 6.22 2.41
CA LEU A 91 4.96 6.63 1.15
C LEU A 91 3.43 6.66 1.23
N ASP A 92 2.83 5.63 1.80
CA ASP A 92 1.37 5.57 2.00
C ASP A 92 0.85 6.71 2.87
N ARG A 93 1.62 7.13 3.88
CA ARG A 93 1.27 8.28 4.71
C ARG A 93 1.14 9.56 3.88
N ALA A 94 2.08 9.80 2.96
CA ALA A 94 2.05 10.96 2.09
C ALA A 94 0.86 10.90 1.12
N LEU A 95 0.56 9.72 0.57
CA LEU A 95 -0.59 9.49 -0.29
C LEU A 95 -1.91 9.76 0.43
N LEU A 96 -2.11 9.19 1.63
CA LEU A 96 -3.32 9.36 2.42
C LEU A 96 -3.53 10.81 2.86
N LEU A 97 -2.45 11.51 3.24
CA LEU A 97 -2.51 12.93 3.58
C LEU A 97 -2.90 13.78 2.36
N ASN A 98 -2.26 13.55 1.21
CA ASN A 98 -2.58 14.26 -0.02
C ASN A 98 -4.02 13.98 -0.46
N ALA A 99 -4.53 12.78 -0.25
CA ALA A 99 -5.89 12.38 -0.60
C ALA A 99 -6.97 13.01 0.31
N SER A 100 -6.58 13.67 1.40
CA SER A 100 -7.49 14.09 2.47
C SER A 100 -8.32 12.91 2.97
N PHE A 101 -7.63 11.79 3.25
CA PHE A 101 -8.26 10.56 3.73
C PHE A 101 -9.08 10.82 5.00
N ALA A 102 -10.35 10.40 4.99
CA ALA A 102 -11.29 10.66 6.07
C ALA A 102 -11.57 9.42 6.92
N GLU A 103 -11.98 8.33 6.28
CA GLU A 103 -12.20 7.02 6.91
C GLU A 103 -11.95 5.93 5.87
N GLY A 104 -11.64 4.73 6.35
CA GLY A 104 -11.53 3.56 5.51
C GLY A 104 -12.27 2.39 6.12
N TYR A 105 -12.49 1.36 5.29
CA TYR A 105 -13.12 0.13 5.72
C TYR A 105 -12.48 -1.05 5.02
N ARG A 106 -12.13 -2.10 5.78
CA ARG A 106 -11.58 -3.34 5.24
C ARG A 106 -12.56 -4.48 5.49
N ALA A 107 -12.73 -5.33 4.49
CA ALA A 107 -13.40 -6.62 4.63
C ALA A 107 -12.47 -7.73 4.16
N SER A 108 -12.30 -8.74 5.02
CA SER A 108 -11.56 -9.95 4.71
C SER A 108 -12.51 -11.15 4.76
N ARG A 109 -12.55 -11.94 3.69
CA ARG A 109 -13.39 -13.12 3.58
C ARG A 109 -12.58 -14.31 3.10
N VAL A 110 -13.00 -15.50 3.48
CA VAL A 110 -12.39 -16.76 3.07
C VAL A 110 -13.40 -17.63 2.35
N SER A 111 -12.97 -18.32 1.29
CA SER A 111 -13.79 -19.25 0.53
C SER A 111 -14.24 -20.45 1.38
N PRO A 112 -15.33 -21.14 1.00
CA PRO A 112 -15.81 -22.33 1.71
C PRO A 112 -14.75 -23.43 1.91
N ASP A 113 -13.88 -23.63 0.92
CA ASP A 113 -12.78 -24.60 0.94
C ASP A 113 -11.51 -24.08 1.65
N ARG A 114 -11.54 -22.83 2.14
CA ARG A 114 -10.46 -22.15 2.84
C ARG A 114 -9.17 -21.93 2.05
N LYS A 115 -9.22 -22.05 0.73
CA LYS A 115 -8.04 -21.86 -0.14
C LYS A 115 -7.85 -20.41 -0.59
N LYS A 116 -8.95 -19.70 -0.81
CA LYS A 116 -8.94 -18.32 -1.33
C LYS A 116 -9.30 -17.35 -0.23
N ARG A 117 -8.50 -16.30 -0.11
CA ARG A 117 -8.80 -15.12 0.70
C ARG A 117 -9.16 -13.96 -0.22
N TYR A 118 -10.35 -13.42 -0.01
CA TYR A 118 -10.79 -12.17 -0.59
C TYR A 118 -10.54 -11.03 0.38
N THR A 119 -9.96 -9.95 -0.09
CA THR A 119 -9.81 -8.69 0.63
C THR A 119 -10.41 -7.57 -0.18
N LEU A 120 -11.16 -6.70 0.48
CA LEU A 120 -11.57 -5.41 -0.06
C LEU A 120 -11.22 -4.29 0.93
N GLN A 121 -10.63 -3.22 0.42
CA GLN A 121 -10.35 -1.99 1.17
C GLN A 121 -11.03 -0.81 0.47
N LEU A 122 -11.79 -0.03 1.24
CA LEU A 122 -12.37 1.24 0.82
C LEU A 122 -11.60 2.38 1.50
N PHE A 123 -11.31 3.42 0.72
CA PHE A 123 -10.74 4.66 1.21
C PHE A 123 -11.63 5.83 0.79
N LYS A 124 -12.15 6.56 1.78
CA LYS A 124 -12.90 7.80 1.54
C LYS A 124 -11.94 8.98 1.50
N THR A 125 -11.96 9.71 0.39
CA THR A 125 -11.07 10.85 0.13
C THR A 125 -11.87 12.16 0.09
N GLY A 126 -11.18 13.30 0.01
CA GLY A 126 -11.82 14.61 -0.02
C GLY A 126 -12.55 14.94 -1.34
N SER A 127 -12.22 14.27 -2.45
CA SER A 127 -12.85 14.53 -3.76
C SER A 127 -12.53 13.44 -4.78
N ALA A 128 -13.22 13.43 -5.91
CA ALA A 128 -12.95 12.47 -7.00
C ALA A 128 -11.53 12.59 -7.58
N GLY A 129 -11.02 13.83 -7.70
CA GLY A 129 -9.63 14.03 -8.13
C GLY A 129 -8.61 13.47 -7.12
N LYS A 130 -8.90 13.62 -5.82
CA LYS A 130 -8.06 13.04 -4.76
C LYS A 130 -8.12 11.51 -4.75
N ALA A 131 -9.29 10.91 -4.99
CA ALA A 131 -9.44 9.47 -5.16
C ALA A 131 -8.61 8.94 -6.33
N ALA A 132 -8.67 9.59 -7.50
CA ALA A 132 -7.89 9.16 -8.66
C ALA A 132 -6.37 9.25 -8.43
N VAL A 133 -5.90 10.26 -7.70
CA VAL A 133 -4.48 10.38 -7.32
C VAL A 133 -4.09 9.31 -6.32
N LEU A 134 -4.92 9.06 -5.30
CA LEU A 134 -4.67 8.01 -4.31
C LEU A 134 -4.63 6.62 -4.97
N GLN A 135 -5.60 6.30 -5.82
CA GLN A 135 -5.68 5.04 -6.56
C GLN A 135 -4.38 4.76 -7.33
N LYS A 136 -3.91 5.75 -8.11
CA LYS A 136 -2.65 5.61 -8.87
C LYS A 136 -1.43 5.54 -7.96
N GLY A 137 -1.43 6.31 -6.88
CA GLY A 137 -0.32 6.33 -5.92
C GLY A 137 -0.15 5.00 -5.22
N LEU A 138 -1.24 4.39 -4.75
CA LEU A 138 -1.23 3.06 -4.14
C LEU A 138 -0.80 2.01 -5.18
N TRP A 139 -1.39 2.04 -6.37
CA TRP A 139 -1.08 1.09 -7.44
C TRP A 139 0.39 1.11 -7.87
N ASN A 140 0.98 2.29 -8.05
CA ASN A 140 2.33 2.43 -8.61
C ASN A 140 3.46 2.04 -7.65
N GLN A 141 3.15 1.60 -6.43
CA GLN A 141 4.15 1.10 -5.48
C GLN A 141 4.66 -0.29 -5.85
N ASP A 142 3.84 -1.07 -6.54
CA ASP A 142 4.16 -2.42 -6.97
C ASP A 142 4.42 -2.48 -8.49
N THR A 143 5.09 -3.55 -8.91
CA THR A 143 5.27 -3.85 -10.34
C THR A 143 4.10 -4.70 -10.84
N HIS A 144 3.46 -4.24 -11.90
CA HIS A 144 2.26 -4.88 -12.50
C HIS A 144 2.59 -5.36 -13.91
N GLU A 145 3.01 -6.62 -14.02
CA GLU A 145 3.51 -7.19 -15.29
C GLU A 145 2.43 -7.93 -16.09
N HIS A 146 1.31 -8.27 -15.45
CA HIS A 146 0.27 -9.13 -16.01
C HIS A 146 -1.11 -8.44 -15.94
N PRO A 147 -1.26 -7.24 -16.54
CA PRO A 147 -2.52 -6.54 -16.51
C PRO A 147 -3.59 -7.27 -17.31
N PHE A 148 -4.83 -7.26 -16.81
CA PHE A 148 -6.00 -7.71 -17.55
C PHE A 148 -6.98 -6.55 -17.77
N ASN A 149 -7.82 -6.64 -18.80
CA ASN A 149 -8.68 -5.52 -19.16
C ASN A 149 -9.93 -5.44 -18.28
N LEU A 150 -10.07 -4.33 -17.55
CA LEU A 150 -11.28 -3.95 -16.84
C LEU A 150 -11.50 -2.44 -16.98
N ALA A 151 -12.52 -2.04 -17.75
CA ALA A 151 -12.76 -0.64 -18.06
C ALA A 151 -12.84 0.23 -16.79
N GLY A 152 -12.08 1.32 -16.75
CA GLY A 152 -12.06 2.27 -15.63
C GLY A 152 -11.43 1.72 -14.33
N ALA A 153 -10.61 0.68 -14.43
CA ALA A 153 -9.90 0.07 -13.31
C ALA A 153 -8.42 -0.13 -13.65
N LEU A 154 -7.61 -0.22 -12.60
CA LEU A 154 -6.25 -0.79 -12.68
C LEU A 154 -6.36 -2.24 -12.24
N SER A 155 -5.65 -3.15 -12.90
CA SER A 155 -5.79 -4.59 -12.68
C SER A 155 -4.52 -5.33 -13.03
N ASP A 156 -4.19 -6.35 -12.24
CA ASP A 156 -3.02 -7.21 -12.40
C ASP A 156 -3.32 -8.61 -11.86
N ALA A 157 -2.64 -9.62 -12.40
CA ALA A 157 -2.83 -11.01 -12.00
C ALA A 157 -1.53 -11.79 -12.10
N ARG A 158 -0.98 -12.21 -10.96
CA ARG A 158 0.36 -12.83 -10.88
C ARG A 158 0.37 -14.09 -10.03
N VAL A 159 1.37 -14.91 -10.25
CA VAL A 159 1.78 -15.96 -9.30
C VAL A 159 3.11 -15.54 -8.68
N GLU A 160 3.13 -15.36 -7.37
CA GLU A 160 4.29 -14.95 -6.61
C GLU A 160 4.81 -16.11 -5.74
N TYR A 161 6.12 -16.12 -5.52
CA TYR A 161 6.77 -17.04 -4.60
C TYR A 161 6.96 -16.38 -3.23
N ASP A 162 6.42 -17.00 -2.19
CA ASP A 162 6.67 -16.61 -0.81
C ASP A 162 7.80 -17.46 -0.24
N GLY A 163 9.02 -16.94 -0.38
CA GLY A 163 10.25 -17.62 0.08
C GLY A 163 10.37 -17.77 1.59
N GLY A 164 9.51 -17.14 2.39
CA GLY A 164 9.49 -17.31 3.84
C GLY A 164 8.66 -18.51 4.29
N THR A 165 7.73 -18.98 3.45
CA THR A 165 6.78 -20.06 3.81
C THR A 165 6.86 -21.27 2.89
N ASP A 166 7.79 -21.28 1.92
CA ASP A 166 7.90 -22.28 0.85
C ASP A 166 6.56 -22.50 0.11
N GLN A 167 5.82 -21.41 -0.08
CA GLN A 167 4.51 -21.41 -0.75
C GLN A 167 4.55 -20.59 -2.03
N SER A 168 3.65 -20.93 -2.94
CA SER A 168 3.28 -20.06 -4.06
C SER A 168 1.92 -19.43 -3.76
N ALA A 169 1.72 -18.21 -4.24
CA ALA A 169 0.44 -17.54 -4.16
C ALA A 169 0.00 -17.03 -5.52
N ALA A 170 -1.23 -17.36 -5.92
CA ALA A 170 -1.89 -16.70 -7.04
C ALA A 170 -2.67 -15.50 -6.52
N VAL A 171 -2.37 -14.32 -7.05
CA VAL A 171 -3.00 -13.05 -6.68
C VAL A 171 -3.65 -12.46 -7.92
N ALA A 172 -4.94 -12.15 -7.83
CA ALA A 172 -5.62 -11.28 -8.76
C ALA A 172 -6.08 -10.04 -8.01
N GLU A 173 -5.81 -8.85 -8.55
CA GLU A 173 -6.15 -7.60 -7.88
C GLU A 173 -6.68 -6.53 -8.83
N VAL A 174 -7.50 -5.65 -8.27
CA VAL A 174 -8.15 -4.56 -8.98
C VAL A 174 -8.19 -3.35 -8.07
N SER A 175 -7.84 -2.18 -8.63
CA SER A 175 -8.03 -0.88 -7.99
C SER A 175 -9.02 -0.03 -8.79
N LEU A 176 -10.00 0.59 -8.11
CA LEU A 176 -11.04 1.43 -8.70
C LEU A 176 -11.08 2.79 -8.01
N ALA A 177 -11.36 3.86 -8.76
CA ALA A 177 -11.81 5.14 -8.20
C ALA A 177 -13.23 5.44 -8.68
N VAL A 178 -14.16 5.66 -7.74
CA VAL A 178 -15.58 5.99 -8.03
C VAL A 178 -16.02 7.13 -7.13
N GLY A 179 -16.24 8.31 -7.71
CA GLY A 179 -16.45 9.53 -6.94
C GLY A 179 -15.29 9.75 -5.96
N PRO A 180 -15.54 10.15 -4.70
CA PRO A 180 -14.49 10.34 -3.69
C PRO A 180 -13.98 9.03 -3.06
N MET A 181 -14.29 7.85 -3.62
CA MET A 181 -13.88 6.55 -3.07
C MET A 181 -12.78 5.91 -3.90
N VAL A 182 -11.80 5.31 -3.23
CA VAL A 182 -10.89 4.32 -3.80
C VAL A 182 -11.25 2.95 -3.26
N VAL A 183 -11.22 1.93 -4.12
CA VAL A 183 -11.44 0.53 -3.77
C VAL A 183 -10.23 -0.27 -4.21
N GLU A 184 -9.69 -1.08 -3.33
CA GLU A 184 -8.73 -2.13 -3.66
C GLU A 184 -9.36 -3.48 -3.36
N ILE A 185 -9.37 -4.36 -4.36
CA ILE A 185 -9.88 -5.71 -4.27
C ILE A 185 -8.73 -6.66 -4.59
N SER A 186 -8.54 -7.68 -3.76
CA SER A 186 -7.57 -8.75 -4.01
C SER A 186 -8.17 -10.11 -3.68
N VAL A 187 -7.93 -11.09 -4.55
CA VAL A 187 -8.17 -12.51 -4.28
C VAL A 187 -6.82 -13.20 -4.31
N ARG A 188 -6.47 -13.81 -3.18
CA ARG A 188 -5.23 -14.57 -2.99
C ARG A 188 -5.52 -16.02 -2.70
N GLU A 189 -4.97 -16.91 -3.51
CA GLU A 189 -4.94 -18.36 -3.26
C GLU A 189 -3.51 -18.80 -2.94
N VAL A 190 -3.34 -19.59 -1.88
CA VAL A 190 -2.03 -20.14 -1.50
C VAL A 190 -1.97 -21.64 -1.77
N GLY A 191 -0.82 -22.11 -2.21
CA GLY A 191 -0.54 -23.52 -2.43
C GLY A 191 0.91 -23.86 -2.14
N ALA A 192 1.21 -25.16 -2.08
CA ALA A 192 2.59 -25.63 -1.99
C ALA A 192 3.40 -25.15 -3.20
N LEU A 193 4.71 -24.95 -3.02
CA LEU A 193 5.61 -24.60 -4.11
C LEU A 193 5.45 -25.55 -5.31
N GLY A 194 5.37 -24.99 -6.52
CA GLY A 194 5.18 -25.75 -7.76
C GLY A 194 3.74 -26.21 -8.02
N SER A 195 2.77 -25.81 -7.20
CA SER A 195 1.35 -26.00 -7.49
C SER A 195 0.94 -25.20 -8.73
N ASN A 196 0.07 -25.78 -9.56
CA ASN A 196 -0.57 -25.06 -10.67
C ASN A 196 -1.66 -24.12 -10.13
N LEU A 197 -1.24 -22.99 -9.57
CA LEU A 197 -2.14 -21.93 -9.13
C LEU A 197 -2.53 -21.04 -10.31
N THR A 198 -3.77 -20.58 -10.33
CA THR A 198 -4.26 -19.64 -11.35
C THR A 198 -4.95 -18.47 -10.67
N PRO A 199 -4.50 -17.22 -10.92
CA PRO A 199 -5.17 -16.03 -10.40
C PRO A 199 -6.64 -15.97 -10.82
N ASP A 200 -7.53 -15.71 -9.87
CA ASP A 200 -8.98 -15.70 -10.10
C ASP A 200 -9.47 -14.34 -10.64
N THR A 201 -9.08 -14.03 -11.88
CA THR A 201 -9.42 -12.77 -12.57
C THR A 201 -10.93 -12.62 -12.80
N ALA A 202 -11.65 -13.74 -12.95
CA ALA A 202 -13.09 -13.77 -13.13
C ALA A 202 -13.82 -13.27 -11.87
N LEU A 203 -13.42 -13.77 -10.69
CA LEU A 203 -14.02 -13.37 -9.43
C LEU A 203 -13.77 -11.87 -9.14
N VAL A 204 -12.53 -11.40 -9.25
CA VAL A 204 -12.22 -9.98 -9.00
C VAL A 204 -12.90 -9.06 -10.01
N THR A 205 -13.03 -9.47 -11.27
CA THR A 205 -13.77 -8.71 -12.29
C THR A 205 -15.25 -8.58 -11.93
N ALA A 206 -15.89 -9.67 -11.52
CA ALA A 206 -17.29 -9.65 -11.13
C ALA A 206 -17.52 -8.74 -9.90
N LEU A 207 -16.68 -8.86 -8.88
CA LEU A 207 -16.77 -8.07 -7.66
C LEU A 207 -16.46 -6.59 -7.90
N ALA A 208 -15.50 -6.28 -8.77
CA ALA A 208 -15.20 -4.91 -9.15
C ALA A 208 -16.38 -4.23 -9.87
N LYS A 209 -17.08 -4.95 -10.76
CA LYS A 209 -18.30 -4.46 -11.41
C LYS A 209 -19.42 -4.22 -10.40
N GLU A 210 -19.64 -5.17 -9.49
CA GLU A 210 -20.64 -5.02 -8.42
C GLU A 210 -20.31 -3.84 -7.50
N GLN A 211 -19.06 -3.71 -7.10
CA GLN A 211 -18.58 -2.63 -6.24
C GLN A 211 -18.79 -1.27 -6.90
N ARG A 212 -18.43 -1.12 -8.18
CA ARG A 212 -18.68 0.12 -8.93
C ARG A 212 -20.16 0.46 -8.96
N ALA A 213 -21.03 -0.51 -9.24
CA ALA A 213 -22.48 -0.30 -9.26
C ALA A 213 -23.01 0.21 -7.91
N ARG A 214 -22.58 -0.41 -6.79
CA ARG A 214 -22.96 0.02 -5.43
C ARG A 214 -22.52 1.44 -5.11
N LEU A 215 -21.28 1.81 -5.47
CA LEU A 215 -20.75 3.15 -5.20
C LEU A 215 -21.42 4.22 -6.07
N THR A 216 -21.73 3.88 -7.32
CA THR A 216 -22.42 4.81 -8.24
C THR A 216 -23.84 5.09 -7.78
N ALA A 217 -24.58 4.05 -7.37
CA ALA A 217 -25.96 4.17 -6.88
C ALA A 217 -26.07 5.00 -5.57
N THR A 218 -25.00 5.08 -4.79
CA THR A 218 -24.97 5.86 -3.53
C THR A 218 -24.50 7.29 -3.73
N SER A 219 -23.90 7.60 -4.89
CA SER A 219 -23.36 8.93 -5.20
C SER A 219 -24.32 9.81 -6.02
N SER A 220 -25.49 9.27 -6.38
CA SER A 220 -26.57 9.94 -7.13
C SER A 220 -27.68 10.38 -6.19
#